data_AF-A0A7W0UP36-F1
#
_entry.id   AF-A0A7W0UP36-F1
#
_cell.length_a   1.000
_cell.length_b   1.000
_cell.length_c   1.000
_cell.angle_alpha   90.00
_cell.angle_beta   90.00
_cell.angle_gamma   90.00
#
_symmetry.space_group_name_H-M   'P 1'
#
loop_
_entity.id
_entity.type
_entity.pdbx_description
1 polymer ?
#
loop_
_entity_poly.entity_id
_entity_poly.type
_entity_poly.pdbx_seq_one_letter_code
_entity_poly.pdbx_strand_id
1 'polypeptide(L)'
;MSDTGVVEAVDYHTGGEPFRIVTGGVEVPRGETILDKRRDALERLDHIRRLLVFEPRGHADMYGCFVVEPNDNGADLGVVFFHNAGYSTACGHGTIA
;
A
#
# COMPACT_ATOMS: atom_id res chain seq x y z
N MET A 1 -21.34 -11.16 -0.15
CA MET A 1 -20.47 -10.22 0.58
C MET A 1 -19.16 -10.94 0.81
N SER A 2 -18.08 -10.54 0.13
CA SER A 2 -16.76 -11.11 0.38
C SER A 2 -16.35 -10.75 1.79
N ASP A 3 -16.01 -11.76 2.59
CA ASP A 3 -15.46 -11.58 3.93
C ASP A 3 -14.25 -10.65 3.82
N THR A 4 -14.39 -9.41 4.28
CA THR A 4 -13.28 -8.46 4.27
C THR A 4 -12.55 -8.75 5.57
N GLY A 5 -11.54 -9.61 5.48
CA GLY A 5 -10.73 -10.01 6.62
C GLY A 5 -10.13 -8.82 7.36
N VAL A 6 -9.68 -9.06 8.59
CA VAL A 6 -8.99 -8.05 9.40
C VAL A 6 -7.70 -7.64 8.67
N VAL A 7 -7.55 -6.35 8.37
CA VAL A 7 -6.31 -5.78 7.82
C VAL A 7 -5.51 -5.16 8.95
N GLU A 8 -4.23 -5.53 9.04
CA GLU A 8 -3.29 -4.98 10.01
C GLU A 8 -2.45 -3.91 9.34
N ALA A 9 -2.31 -2.77 10.01
CA ALA A 9 -1.51 -1.67 9.52
C ALA A 9 -0.90 -0.86 10.67
N VAL A 10 0.20 -0.16 10.38
CA VAL A 10 0.84 0.80 11.28
C VAL A 10 0.86 2.16 10.59
N ASP A 11 0.41 3.19 11.31
CA ASP A 11 0.35 4.56 10.79
C ASP A 11 1.53 5.38 11.31
N TYR A 12 2.17 6.09 10.39
CA TYR A 12 3.27 7.03 10.63
C TYR A 12 2.93 8.39 10.03
N HIS A 13 3.79 9.38 10.31
CA HIS A 13 3.82 10.61 9.55
C HIS A 13 5.25 11.05 9.29
N THR A 14 5.47 11.69 8.15
CA THR A 14 6.74 12.34 7.82
C THR A 14 6.45 13.82 7.59
N GLY A 15 6.86 14.66 8.54
CA GLY A 15 6.60 16.11 8.45
C GLY A 15 5.12 16.51 8.53
N GLY A 16 4.25 15.61 9.01
CA GLY A 16 2.80 15.82 9.12
C GLY A 16 2.01 15.16 8.00
N GLU A 17 2.68 14.70 6.93
CA GLU A 17 2.07 13.91 5.88
C GLU A 17 1.84 12.46 6.38
N PRO A 18 0.60 11.95 6.39
CA PRO A 18 0.28 10.65 6.95
C PRO A 18 0.66 9.51 6.01
N PHE A 19 1.12 8.39 6.59
CA PHE A 19 1.49 7.21 5.82
C PHE A 19 1.12 5.92 6.55
N ARG A 20 0.28 5.09 5.92
CA ARG A 20 -0.21 3.81 6.45
C ARG A 20 0.53 2.63 5.82
N ILE A 21 1.27 1.87 6.62
CA ILE A 21 2.00 0.67 6.19
C ILE A 21 1.13 -0.55 6.48
N VAL A 22 0.69 -1.27 5.44
CA VAL A 22 -0.04 -2.53 5.61
C VAL A 22 0.94 -3.65 5.97
N THR A 23 0.73 -4.27 7.12
CA THR A 23 1.63 -5.30 7.68
C THR A 23 1.03 -6.70 7.68
N GLY A 24 -0.28 -6.85 7.47
CA GLY A 24 -0.93 -8.15 7.51
C GLY A 24 -2.39 -8.12 7.06
N GLY A 25 -2.96 -9.31 6.87
CA GLY A 25 -4.41 -9.46 6.57
C GLY A 25 -4.83 -9.17 5.13
N VAL A 26 -3.88 -8.96 4.21
CA VAL A 26 -4.12 -8.72 2.78
C VAL A 26 -3.24 -9.66 1.96
N GLU A 27 -3.77 -10.16 0.84
CA GLU A 27 -2.95 -10.89 -0.12
C GLU A 27 -1.83 -10.00 -0.68
N VAL A 28 -0.60 -10.51 -0.71
CA VAL A 28 0.56 -9.80 -1.26
C VAL A 28 0.36 -9.61 -2.79
N PRO A 29 0.56 -8.38 -3.32
CA PRO A 29 0.57 -8.14 -4.76
C PRO A 29 1.54 -9.06 -5.51
N ARG A 30 1.08 -9.61 -6.63
CA ARG A 30 1.79 -10.65 -7.40
C ARG A 30 2.57 -10.07 -8.57
N GLY A 31 3.65 -10.74 -8.97
CA GLY A 31 4.44 -10.40 -10.16
C GLY A 31 5.94 -10.39 -9.89
N GLU A 32 6.74 -10.39 -10.95
CA GLU A 32 8.20 -10.42 -10.86
C GLU A 32 8.77 -9.02 -10.58
N THR A 33 8.23 -7.98 -11.23
CA THR A 33 8.68 -6.60 -11.05
C THR A 33 7.74 -5.80 -10.14
N ILE A 34 8.22 -4.67 -9.60
CA ILE A 34 7.36 -3.71 -8.87
C ILE A 34 6.20 -3.21 -9.74
N LEU A 35 6.41 -3.08 -11.06
CA LEU A 35 5.36 -2.66 -11.99
C LEU A 35 4.30 -3.74 -12.20
N ASP A 36 4.67 -5.02 -12.18
CA ASP A 36 3.70 -6.12 -12.23
C ASP A 36 2.90 -6.19 -10.93
N LYS A 37 3.57 -6.09 -9.78
CA LYS A 37 2.94 -6.03 -8.45
C LYS A 37 1.97 -4.86 -8.34
N ARG A 38 2.35 -3.68 -8.81
CA ARG A 38 1.45 -2.50 -8.88
C ARG A 38 0.22 -2.76 -9.76
N ARG A 39 0.37 -3.47 -10.88
CA ARG A 39 -0.74 -3.82 -11.77
C ARG A 39 -1.68 -4.82 -11.15
N ASP A 40 -1.16 -5.88 -10.52
CA ASP A 40 -1.96 -6.86 -9.78
C ASP A 40 -2.73 -6.19 -8.64
N ALA A 41 -2.09 -5.27 -7.90
CA ALA A 41 -2.75 -4.52 -6.83
C ALA A 41 -3.90 -3.65 -7.37
N LEU A 42 -3.70 -2.99 -8.53
CA LEU A 42 -4.76 -2.23 -9.19
C LEU A 42 -5.94 -3.10 -9.61
N GLU A 43 -5.67 -4.28 -10.15
CA GLU A 43 -6.70 -5.18 -10.67
C GLU A 43 -7.45 -5.94 -9.56
N ARG A 44 -6.75 -6.41 -8.54
CA ARG A 44 -7.33 -7.30 -7.51
C ARG A 44 -7.55 -6.64 -6.16
N LEU A 45 -6.71 -5.68 -5.78
CA LEU A 45 -6.65 -5.13 -4.41
C LEU A 45 -7.18 -3.69 -4.29
N ASP A 46 -7.72 -3.10 -5.37
CA ASP A 46 -8.25 -1.73 -5.31
C ASP A 46 -9.34 -1.57 -4.24
N HIS A 47 -10.15 -2.60 -3.99
CA HIS A 47 -11.14 -2.58 -2.92
C HIS A 47 -10.52 -2.44 -1.52
N ILE A 48 -9.34 -3.03 -1.30
CA ILE A 48 -8.57 -2.88 -0.05
C ILE A 48 -7.97 -1.48 0.04
N ARG A 49 -7.38 -0.96 -1.05
CA ARG A 49 -6.91 0.44 -1.07
C ARG A 49 -8.03 1.40 -0.69
N ARG A 50 -9.22 1.25 -1.28
CA ARG A 50 -10.39 2.10 -0.99
C ARG A 50 -10.81 1.99 0.48
N LEU A 51 -10.80 0.78 1.04
CA LEU A 51 -11.06 0.55 2.46
C LEU A 51 -10.07 1.30 3.37
N LEU A 52 -8.80 1.35 2.98
CA LEU A 52 -7.71 1.91 3.80
C LEU A 52 -7.57 3.43 3.66
N VAL A 53 -7.94 3.98 2.51
CA VAL A 53 -7.72 5.40 2.17
C VAL A 53 -8.96 6.26 2.39
N PHE A 54 -10.14 5.77 2.03
CA PHE A 54 -11.35 6.60 2.12
C PHE A 54 -11.94 6.62 3.52
N GLU A 55 -12.72 7.65 3.79
CA GLU A 55 -13.55 7.72 4.98
C GLU A 55 -14.45 6.48 5.07
N PRO A 56 -14.67 5.93 6.29
CA PRO A 56 -14.33 6.51 7.59
C PRO A 56 -12.94 6.10 8.14
N ARG A 57 -12.16 5.29 7.42
CA ARG A 57 -10.90 4.70 7.94
C ARG A 57 -9.65 5.49 7.56
N GLY A 58 -9.73 6.25 6.48
CA GLY A 58 -8.75 7.26 6.11
C GLY A 58 -9.44 8.60 5.93
N HIS A 59 -8.91 9.40 5.00
CA HIS A 59 -9.40 10.73 4.65
C HIS A 59 -8.87 11.10 3.25
N ALA A 60 -9.26 12.25 2.72
CA ALA A 60 -8.91 12.67 1.36
C ALA A 60 -7.41 12.64 1.06
N ASP A 61 -6.56 12.88 2.06
CA ASP A 61 -5.10 12.96 1.96
C ASP A 61 -4.38 11.71 2.51
N MET A 62 -5.09 10.62 2.80
CA MET A 62 -4.45 9.40 3.32
C MET A 62 -3.59 8.73 2.23
N TYR A 63 -2.37 8.39 2.61
CA TYR A 63 -1.38 7.69 1.79
C TYR A 63 -0.95 6.39 2.47
N GLY A 64 -0.57 5.37 1.72
CA GLY A 64 -0.02 4.15 2.30
C GLY A 64 0.71 3.25 1.33
N CYS A 65 1.04 2.06 1.79
CA CYS A 65 1.65 1.04 0.96
C CYS A 65 1.32 -0.40 1.37
N PHE A 66 1.51 -1.32 0.42
CA PHE A 66 1.73 -2.72 0.69
C PHE A 66 3.24 -3.01 0.69
N VAL A 67 3.73 -3.65 1.74
CA VAL A 67 5.08 -4.22 1.77
C VAL A 67 5.05 -5.51 0.94
N VAL A 68 6.02 -5.66 0.04
CA VAL A 68 6.15 -6.83 -0.85
C VAL A 68 7.58 -7.33 -0.84
N GLU A 69 7.77 -8.55 -1.31
CA GLU A 69 9.12 -9.10 -1.51
C GLU A 69 9.95 -8.19 -2.44
N PRO A 70 11.26 -8.04 -2.18
CA PRO A 70 12.17 -7.35 -3.09
C PRO A 70 12.19 -8.04 -4.47
N ASN A 71 12.62 -7.33 -5.51
CA ASN A 71 12.75 -7.87 -6.87
C ASN A 71 14.18 -7.87 -7.40
N ASP A 72 15.17 -7.63 -6.53
CA ASP A 72 16.60 -7.77 -6.81
C ASP A 72 17.35 -8.24 -5.55
N ASN A 73 18.62 -8.59 -5.71
CA ASN A 73 19.46 -9.14 -4.63
C ASN A 73 20.02 -8.08 -3.67
N GLY A 74 19.79 -6.79 -3.92
CA GLY A 74 20.32 -5.68 -3.12
C GLY A 74 19.27 -5.00 -2.24
N ALA A 75 17.98 -5.18 -2.53
CA ALA A 75 16.90 -4.58 -1.79
C ALA A 75 16.47 -5.43 -0.57
N ASP A 76 16.29 -4.78 0.57
CA ASP A 76 15.76 -5.43 1.78
C ASP A 76 14.25 -5.71 1.69
N LEU A 77 13.51 -4.86 0.96
CA LEU A 77 12.08 -5.00 0.71
C LEU A 77 11.65 -4.32 -0.60
N GLY A 78 10.47 -4.66 -1.09
CA GLY A 78 9.75 -3.91 -2.10
C GLY A 78 8.53 -3.19 -1.52
N VAL A 79 8.06 -2.14 -2.20
CA VAL A 79 6.91 -1.35 -1.75
C VAL A 79 5.98 -1.04 -2.93
N VAL A 80 4.69 -1.25 -2.73
CA VAL A 80 3.63 -0.80 -3.66
C VAL A 80 2.82 0.30 -2.98
N PHE A 81 3.07 1.54 -3.40
CA PHE A 81 2.43 2.73 -2.85
C PHE A 81 1.01 2.94 -3.38
N PHE A 82 0.13 3.46 -2.53
CA PHE A 82 -1.24 3.82 -2.88
C PHE A 82 -1.73 5.09 -2.18
N HIS A 83 -2.72 5.75 -2.78
CA HIS A 83 -3.39 6.94 -2.25
C HIS A 83 -4.83 7.02 -2.81
N ASN A 84 -5.50 8.15 -2.59
CA ASN A 84 -6.90 8.37 -2.94
C ASN A 84 -7.24 8.14 -4.42
N ALA A 85 -6.33 8.49 -5.33
CA ALA A 85 -6.51 8.41 -6.77
C ALA A 85 -5.91 7.14 -7.41
N GLY A 86 -5.35 6.22 -6.62
CA GLY A 86 -4.84 4.94 -7.12
C GLY A 86 -3.46 4.59 -6.57
N TYR A 87 -2.61 4.03 -7.43
CA TYR A 87 -1.29 3.55 -7.07
C TYR A 87 -0.20 4.43 -7.69
N SER A 88 0.77 4.86 -6.89
CA SER A 88 1.87 5.71 -7.34
C SER A 88 3.12 4.89 -7.70
N THR A 89 4.08 5.54 -8.35
CA THR A 89 5.35 4.93 -8.76
C THR A 89 6.46 5.10 -7.72
N ALA A 90 6.42 6.20 -6.96
CA ALA A 90 7.38 6.52 -5.91
C ALA A 90 6.73 7.47 -4.89
N CYS A 91 7.21 7.46 -3.65
CA CYS A 91 6.75 8.34 -2.58
C CYS A 91 7.87 8.62 -1.58
N GLY A 92 8.41 9.86 -1.55
CA GLY A 92 9.53 10.20 -0.68
C GLY A 92 9.20 10.19 0.82
N HIS A 93 8.06 10.77 1.21
CA HIS A 93 7.64 10.81 2.61
C HIS A 93 7.37 9.39 3.16
N GLY A 94 6.86 8.50 2.30
CA GLY A 94 6.59 7.10 2.61
C GLY A 94 7.83 6.20 2.59
N THR A 95 8.92 6.61 1.94
CA THR A 95 10.22 5.93 2.05
C THR A 95 10.95 6.29 3.36
N ILE A 96 10.67 7.46 3.93
CA ILE A 96 11.26 7.89 5.21
C ILE A 96 10.54 7.23 6.39
N ALA A 97 9.22 7.07 6.29
CA ALA A 97 8.37 6.41 7.28
C ALA A 97 8.65 4.89 7.34
#